data_AF-A0A3N9TMC8-F1
#
_entry.id   AF-A0A3N9TMC8-F1
#
_cell.length_a   1.000
_cell.length_b   1.000
_cell.length_c   1.000
_cell.angle_alpha   90.00
_cell.angle_beta   90.00
_cell.angle_gamma   90.00
#
_symmetry.space_group_name_H-M   'P 1'
#
loop_
_entity.id
_entity.type
_entity.pdbx_description
1 polymer ?
#
loop_
_entity_poly.entity_id
_entity_poly.type
_entity_poly.pdbx_seq_one_letter_code
_entity_poly.pdbx_strand_id
1 'polypeptide(L)'
;MLLIQRRLLIHNVEYKEYIPKSAYGEEWEEPVPVNRVRVQPVNRVVKTSNGDDIQSSTLIFIDRINSSPAFRPSEKSIFIFDNREYNVVSVDEVYARGSNVHHWEVYCN
;
A
#
# COMPACT_ATOMS: atom_id res chain seq x y z
N MET A 1 -5.74 -23.20 -2.45
CA MET A 1 -6.16 -21.79 -2.40
C MET A 1 -5.15 -21.07 -1.50
N LEU A 2 -4.25 -20.27 -2.09
CA LEU A 2 -3.26 -19.52 -1.32
C LEU A 2 -3.90 -18.16 -1.06
N LEU A 3 -4.29 -17.92 0.19
CA LEU A 3 -4.75 -16.62 0.70
C LEU A 3 -3.75 -16.16 1.77
N ILE A 4 -3.62 -14.85 1.98
CA ILE A 4 -2.98 -14.37 3.20
C ILE A 4 -3.92 -14.76 4.33
N GLN A 5 -3.39 -15.48 5.32
CA GLN A 5 -4.20 -15.93 6.45
C GLN A 5 -4.79 -14.71 7.15
N ARG A 6 -6.11 -14.70 7.37
CA ARG A 6 -6.84 -13.57 7.99
C ARG A 6 -6.19 -13.05 9.27
N ARG A 7 -5.61 -13.93 10.09
CA ARG A 7 -4.93 -13.57 11.33
C ARG A 7 -3.70 -12.67 11.15
N LEU A 8 -3.15 -12.58 9.93
CA LEU A 8 -2.01 -11.72 9.61
C LEU A 8 -2.46 -10.32 9.18
N LEU A 9 -3.70 -10.18 8.71
CA LEU A 9 -4.29 -8.96 8.21
C LEU A 9 -4.97 -8.18 9.34
N ILE A 10 -4.16 -7.66 10.26
CA ILE A 10 -4.60 -7.12 11.56
C ILE A 10 -4.87 -5.61 11.57
N HIS A 11 -4.57 -4.90 10.49
CA HIS A 11 -4.65 -3.44 10.44
C HIS A 11 -5.85 -2.96 9.61
N ASN A 12 -6.29 -1.75 9.89
CA ASN A 12 -7.20 -0.98 9.06
C ASN A 12 -6.51 0.35 8.73
N VAL A 13 -6.66 0.80 7.50
CA VAL A 13 -6.04 2.01 6.96
C VAL A 13 -7.11 2.84 6.25
N GLU A 14 -6.84 4.10 5.97
CA GLU A 14 -7.65 4.88 5.02
C GLU A 14 -6.87 5.05 3.72
N TYR A 15 -7.58 5.17 2.60
CA TYR A 15 -7.00 5.32 1.28
C TYR A 15 -7.59 6.55 0.60
N LYS A 16 -6.71 7.43 0.09
CA LYS A 16 -7.07 8.58 -0.73
C LYS A 16 -6.55 8.35 -2.14
N GLU A 17 -7.44 8.20 -3.11
CA GLU A 17 -7.05 7.96 -4.51
C GLU A 17 -6.53 9.23 -5.17
N TYR A 18 -5.39 9.16 -5.86
CA TYR A 18 -4.85 10.28 -6.62
C TYR A 18 -5.69 10.58 -7.88
N ILE A 19 -5.92 11.86 -8.15
CA ILE A 19 -6.68 12.36 -9.30
C ILE A 19 -5.72 12.93 -10.36
N PRO A 20 -5.46 12.23 -11.49
CA PRO A 20 -4.38 12.58 -12.43
C PRO A 20 -4.60 13.83 -13.28
N LYS A 21 -5.78 14.46 -13.20
CA LYS A 21 -6.19 15.59 -14.06
C LYS A 21 -6.93 16.68 -13.26
N SER A 22 -6.48 16.94 -12.05
CA SER A 22 -7.00 18.09 -11.31
C SER A 22 -6.65 19.39 -12.06
N ALA A 23 -7.60 20.32 -12.05
CA ALA A 23 -7.42 21.66 -12.62
C ALA A 23 -6.53 22.57 -11.75
N TYR A 24 -6.24 22.17 -10.51
CA TYR A 24 -5.60 23.00 -9.48
C TYR A 24 -4.29 22.42 -8.93
N GLY A 25 -3.84 21.27 -9.42
CA GLY A 25 -2.57 20.66 -9.01
C GLY A 25 -2.72 19.17 -8.73
N GLU A 26 -2.07 18.70 -7.66
CA GLU A 26 -2.30 17.34 -7.15
C GLU A 26 -3.52 17.34 -6.25
N GLU A 27 -4.48 16.48 -6.55
CA GLU A 27 -5.68 16.27 -5.74
C GLU A 27 -5.88 14.79 -5.46
N TRP A 28 -6.58 14.52 -4.37
CA TRP A 28 -6.95 13.18 -3.96
C TRP A 28 -8.43 13.13 -3.59
N GLU A 29 -9.05 11.97 -3.80
CA GLU A 29 -10.41 11.71 -3.34
C GLU A 29 -10.50 11.68 -1.80
N GLU A 30 -11.73 11.79 -1.30
CA GLU A 30 -12.02 11.62 0.12
C GLU A 30 -11.53 10.26 0.64
N PRO A 31 -10.97 10.21 1.85
CA PRO A 31 -10.41 8.98 2.40
C PRO A 31 -11.48 7.91 2.59
N VAL A 32 -11.22 6.72 2.06
CA VAL A 32 -12.08 5.53 2.23
C VAL A 32 -11.40 4.48 3.11
N PRO A 33 -12.13 3.81 4.02
CA PRO A 33 -11.54 2.80 4.88
C PRO A 33 -11.22 1.52 4.10
N VAL A 34 -10.00 1.00 4.30
CA VAL A 34 -9.55 -0.30 3.82
C VAL A 34 -9.21 -1.18 5.02
N ASN A 35 -10.02 -2.21 5.21
CA ASN A 35 -9.99 -3.07 6.37
C ASN A 35 -9.24 -4.37 6.10
N ARG A 36 -8.66 -4.94 7.16
CA ARG A 36 -7.93 -6.21 7.14
C ARG A 36 -6.79 -6.18 6.12
N VAL A 37 -5.84 -5.29 6.36
CA VAL A 37 -4.56 -5.24 5.65
C VAL A 37 -3.42 -5.59 6.59
N ARG A 38 -2.23 -5.84 6.03
CA ARG A 38 -0.99 -5.89 6.80
C ARG A 38 -0.15 -4.67 6.45
N VAL A 39 0.15 -3.82 7.42
CA VAL A 39 1.18 -2.79 7.30
C VAL A 39 2.45 -3.37 7.89
N GLN A 40 3.54 -3.33 7.13
CA GLN A 40 4.85 -3.79 7.55
C GLN A 40 5.88 -2.68 7.32
N PRO A 41 6.45 -2.10 8.39
CA PRO A 41 7.59 -1.20 8.26
C PRO A 41 8.79 -1.95 7.69
N VAL A 42 9.42 -1.38 6.67
CA VAL A 42 10.67 -1.86 6.07
C VAL A 42 11.74 -0.81 6.34
N ASN A 43 12.57 -1.08 7.34
CA ASN A 43 13.76 -0.25 7.58
C ASN A 43 14.84 -0.68 6.58
N ARG A 44 14.96 0.04 5.47
CA ARG A 44 16.03 -0.18 4.49
C ARG A 44 17.10 0.87 4.67
N VAL A 45 18.27 0.45 5.14
CA VAL A 45 19.46 1.30 5.15
C VAL A 45 19.99 1.36 3.72
N VAL A 46 19.90 2.51 3.07
CA VAL A 46 20.50 2.73 1.74
C VAL A 46 21.83 3.46 1.96
N LYS A 47 22.94 2.75 1.74
CA LYS A 47 24.26 3.38 1.77
C LYS A 47 24.45 4.20 0.50
N THR A 48 24.47 5.52 0.62
CA THR A 48 24.85 6.40 -0.49
C THR A 48 26.28 6.90 -0.27
N SER A 49 26.93 7.36 -1.34
CA SER A 49 28.33 7.84 -1.31
C SER A 49 28.55 9.06 -0.39
N ASN A 50 27.47 9.70 0.08
CA ASN A 50 27.48 10.89 0.95
C ASN A 50 27.10 10.61 2.42
N GLY A 51 26.87 9.34 2.79
CA GLY A 51 26.42 8.96 4.14
C GLY A 51 25.30 7.91 4.11
N ASP A 52 25.11 7.23 5.23
CA ASP A 52 24.00 6.29 5.42
C ASP A 52 22.69 7.10 5.48
N ASP A 53 21.84 6.98 4.45
CA ASP A 53 20.50 7.57 4.46
C ASP A 53 19.51 6.45 4.81
N ILE A 54 18.84 6.57 5.95
CA ILE A 54 17.81 5.62 6.36
C ILE A 54 16.53 5.99 5.62
N GLN A 55 16.28 5.38 4.45
CA GLN A 55 14.95 5.39 3.87
C GLN A 55 14.10 4.31 4.54
N SER A 56 13.32 4.71 5.53
CA SER A 56 12.22 3.89 6.03
C SER A 56 11.13 3.84 4.95
N SER A 57 10.91 2.68 4.35
CA SER A 57 9.76 2.43 3.48
C SER A 57 8.72 1.58 4.22
N THR A 58 7.48 1.59 3.77
CA THR A 58 6.41 0.77 4.34
C THR A 58 5.81 -0.10 3.26
N LEU A 59 5.58 -1.37 3.56
CA LEU A 59 4.93 -2.31 2.67
C LEU A 59 3.53 -2.61 3.19
N ILE A 60 2.51 -2.37 2.38
CA ILE A 60 1.12 -2.68 2.70
C ILE A 60 0.65 -3.85 1.84
N PHE A 61 0.09 -4.88 2.48
CA PHE A 61 -0.48 -6.04 1.80
C PHE A 61 -2.01 -5.96 1.80
N ILE A 62 -2.59 -6.02 0.62
CA ILE A 62 -4.05 -6.08 0.41
C ILE A 62 -4.37 -7.44 -0.20
N ASP A 63 -5.06 -8.30 0.55
CA ASP A 63 -5.47 -9.62 0.08
C ASP A 63 -6.75 -9.51 -0.75
N ARG A 64 -6.78 -10.20 -1.89
CA ARG A 64 -7.92 -10.13 -2.82
C ARG A 64 -9.25 -10.58 -2.22
N ILE A 65 -9.24 -11.46 -1.21
CA ILE A 65 -10.46 -12.05 -0.63
C ILE A 65 -10.70 -11.58 0.80
N ASN A 66 -9.63 -11.41 1.58
CA ASN A 66 -9.73 -11.15 3.02
C ASN A 66 -9.69 -9.66 3.38
N SER A 67 -9.19 -8.80 2.49
CA SER A 67 -9.23 -7.34 2.64
C SER A 67 -10.52 -6.77 2.04
N SER A 68 -10.94 -5.60 2.53
CA SER A 68 -12.15 -4.93 2.05
C SER A 68 -12.02 -3.41 2.09
N PRO A 69 -12.14 -2.70 0.95
CA PRO A 69 -12.26 -3.26 -0.40
C PRO A 69 -10.99 -3.98 -0.86
N ALA A 70 -11.14 -4.89 -1.83
CA ALA A 70 -10.04 -5.56 -2.51
C ALA A 70 -9.85 -4.92 -3.89
N PHE A 71 -8.76 -4.18 -4.07
CA PHE A 71 -8.48 -3.40 -5.27
C PHE A 71 -6.98 -3.21 -5.45
N ARG A 72 -6.56 -2.82 -6.65
CA ARG A 72 -5.20 -2.38 -6.94
C ARG A 72 -5.11 -0.86 -6.72
N PRO A 73 -4.34 -0.37 -5.73
CA PRO A 73 -4.16 1.07 -5.54
C PRO A 73 -3.46 1.73 -6.73
N SER A 74 -3.75 3.01 -6.93
CA SER A 74 -3.09 3.85 -7.92
C SER A 74 -1.77 4.40 -7.35
N GLU A 75 -0.75 4.53 -8.19
CA GLU A 75 0.50 5.23 -7.80
C GLU A 75 0.19 6.69 -7.49
N LYS A 76 0.98 7.29 -6.58
CA LYS A 76 0.78 8.62 -5.98
C LYS A 76 -0.44 8.77 -5.08
N SER A 77 -1.30 7.76 -4.96
CA SER A 77 -2.34 7.74 -3.93
C SER A 77 -1.72 7.69 -2.53
N ILE A 78 -2.52 7.96 -1.51
CA ILE A 78 -2.06 8.03 -0.11
C ILE A 78 -2.79 6.98 0.72
N PHE A 79 -2.04 6.25 1.54
CA PHE A 79 -2.58 5.48 2.65
C PHE A 79 -2.38 6.24 3.96
N ILE A 80 -3.39 6.23 4.84
CA ILE A 80 -3.30 6.78 6.19
C ILE A 80 -3.33 5.63 7.19
N PHE A 81 -2.30 5.56 8.03
CA PHE A 81 -2.20 4.57 9.09
C PHE A 81 -1.49 5.20 10.30
N ASP A 82 -2.01 4.99 11.52
CA ASP A 82 -1.47 5.58 12.75
C ASP A 82 -1.23 7.10 12.65
N ASN A 83 -2.18 7.84 12.06
CA ASN A 83 -2.11 9.29 11.80
C ASN A 83 -0.88 9.72 10.96
N ARG A 84 -0.33 8.81 10.15
CA ARG A 84 0.75 9.09 9.20
C ARG A 84 0.27 8.80 7.79
N GLU A 85 0.69 9.66 6.87
CA GLU A 85 0.45 9.48 5.44
C GLU A 85 1.62 8.72 4.81
N TYR A 86 1.27 7.80 3.90
CA TYR A 86 2.18 6.93 3.19
C TYR A 86 1.88 7.04 1.70
N ASN A 87 2.79 7.58 0.90
CA ASN A 87 2.52 7.74 -0.54
C ASN A 87 2.83 6.45 -1.27
N VAL A 88 1.92 6.02 -2.14
CA VAL A 88 2.09 4.84 -2.98
C VAL A 88 3.15 5.14 -4.05
N VAL A 89 4.27 4.43 -3.98
CA VAL A 89 5.38 4.52 -4.94
C VAL A 89 5.19 3.52 -6.08
N SER A 90 4.86 2.28 -5.74
CA SER A 90 4.62 1.21 -6.72
C SER A 90 3.71 0.12 -6.15
N VAL A 91 3.06 -0.64 -7.04
CA VAL A 91 2.16 -1.73 -6.66
C VAL A 91 2.46 -2.97 -7.50
N ASP A 92 2.87 -4.04 -6.82
CA ASP A 92 3.10 -5.34 -7.43
C ASP A 92 1.88 -6.24 -7.25
N GLU A 93 1.50 -6.93 -8.33
CA GLU A 93 0.48 -7.97 -8.30
C GLU A 93 1.14 -9.31 -8.03
N VAL A 94 0.81 -9.93 -6.90
CA VAL A 94 1.28 -11.27 -6.58
C VAL A 94 0.21 -12.26 -6.96
N TYR A 95 0.55 -13.21 -7.83
CA TYR A 95 -0.40 -14.20 -8.35
C TYR A 95 -0.32 -15.52 -7.58
N ALA A 96 -1.47 -16.19 -7.44
CA ALA A 96 -1.51 -17.58 -6.99
C ALA A 96 -1.12 -18.53 -8.14
N ARG A 97 -1.55 -19.80 -8.08
CA ARG A 97 -1.48 -20.69 -9.24
C ARG A 97 -2.36 -20.13 -10.37
N GLY A 98 -1.76 -19.78 -11.50
CA GLY A 98 -2.44 -19.25 -12.68
C GLY A 98 -2.50 -17.72 -12.71
N SER A 99 -3.46 -17.16 -13.44
CA SER A 99 -3.59 -15.71 -13.67
C SER A 99 -4.39 -14.95 -12.61
N ASN A 100 -4.77 -15.61 -11.52
CA ASN A 100 -5.54 -14.98 -10.46
C ASN A 100 -4.61 -14.22 -9.51
N VAL A 101 -4.79 -12.90 -9.43
CA VAL A 101 -4.17 -12.09 -8.38
C VAL A 101 -4.56 -12.69 -7.03
N HIS A 102 -3.57 -12.85 -6.16
CA HIS A 102 -3.71 -13.32 -4.80
C HIS A 102 -3.76 -12.14 -3.84
N HIS A 103 -2.79 -11.24 -3.95
CA HIS A 103 -2.73 -10.02 -3.17
C HIS A 103 -1.93 -8.95 -3.92
N TRP A 104 -2.04 -7.72 -3.45
CA TRP A 104 -1.21 -6.61 -3.89
C TRP A 104 -0.18 -6.29 -2.81
N GLU A 105 1.05 -6.10 -3.24
CA GLU A 105 2.14 -5.56 -2.43
C GLU A 105 2.34 -4.09 -2.80
N VAL A 106 2.03 -3.20 -1.87
CA VAL A 106 2.03 -1.75 -2.07
C VAL A 106 3.24 -1.16 -1.35
N TYR A 107 4.17 -0.63 -2.13
CA TYR A 107 5.37 0.00 -1.63
C TYR A 107 5.11 1.48 -1.40
N CYS A 108 5.29 1.93 -0.16
CA CYS A 108 5.08 3.31 0.24
C CYS A 108 6.32 3.94 0.86
N ASN A 109 6.39 5.28 0.77
CA ASN A 109 7.34 6.12 1.51
C ASN A 109 6.64 7.06 2.48
#